data_AF-T0K279-F1
#
_entry.id   AF-T0K279-F1
#
_cell.length_a   1.000
_cell.length_b   1.000
_cell.length_c   1.000
_cell.angle_alpha   90.00
_cell.angle_beta   90.00
_cell.angle_gamma   90.00
#
_symmetry.space_group_name_H-M   'P 1'
#
loop_
_entity.id
_entity.type
_entity.pdbx_description
1 polymer ?
#
loop_
_entity_poly.entity_id
_entity_poly.type
_entity_poly.pdbx_seq_one_letter_code
_entity_poly.pdbx_strand_id
1 'polypeptide(L)'
;MLSYASIVALGLTNSASGAIWFTAPANIPQGSGIVVSPSFVSYSIELSYLPDCAGNKSVPNTFSENLLEKFRKFSGDDRPTIRVGGSSQDRVGYDPDLEVSRILEESGDLPARLTIGPMFFESLNTFTDTRFIYGLNMKRSVQNETHYQNMLDTVAAACKALSNNNLLGWSYGNEPNLGVAEGYSRCKKVLEDKCPDLADDDKFRWLTPSPSSLSSGHLNIPDIIEAGIDEDGSLHGNGRKPVNKQAKLMNHTSVEGSINRHDIGTKAPYYGNLATAAILGRLGKDKVQVANLPATGNGAESVYGIYHSGKLAKVAILNMAEYNFTASGNATETELNKFKRSNHSFSINLDSSFNGKTATVLRLIAPGADSITGITWDGYTFNYDVDNGKAARVSTVTVGEEVAVSDGKATLSIADSSAVVVEF
;
A
#
# COMPACT_ATOMS: atom_id res chain seq x y z
N MET A 1 10.88 -51.82 48.71
CA MET A 1 10.59 -50.37 48.79
C MET A 1 11.74 -49.65 48.11
N LEU A 2 11.49 -49.16 46.90
CA LEU A 2 12.50 -48.68 45.95
C LEU A 2 12.62 -47.14 46.01
N SER A 3 13.86 -46.69 46.16
CA SER A 3 14.57 -45.64 45.41
C SER A 3 13.97 -44.22 45.31
N TYR A 4 14.72 -43.26 45.89
CA TYR A 4 14.64 -41.82 45.62
C TYR A 4 15.22 -41.50 44.24
N ALA A 5 14.40 -40.92 43.35
CA ALA A 5 14.85 -40.35 42.09
C ALA A 5 15.07 -38.83 42.25
N SER A 6 16.32 -38.39 42.10
CA SER A 6 16.72 -36.99 42.03
C SER A 6 16.18 -36.33 40.76
N ILE A 7 15.44 -35.23 40.92
CA ILE A 7 15.07 -34.34 39.81
C ILE A 7 16.30 -33.52 39.45
N VAL A 8 16.95 -33.86 38.33
CA VAL A 8 17.97 -33.02 37.69
C VAL A 8 17.22 -31.91 36.95
N ALA A 9 17.25 -30.69 37.49
CA ALA A 9 16.87 -29.50 36.76
C ALA A 9 17.93 -29.23 35.67
N LEU A 10 17.66 -29.70 34.45
CA LEU A 10 18.39 -29.26 33.26
C LEU A 10 18.01 -27.80 33.01
N GLY A 11 18.83 -26.89 33.51
CA GLY A 11 18.81 -25.50 33.10
C GLY A 11 19.10 -25.43 31.60
N LEU A 12 18.06 -25.18 30.80
CA LEU A 12 18.24 -24.71 29.44
C LEU A 12 18.91 -23.33 29.53
N THR A 13 20.23 -23.30 29.34
CA THR A 13 20.92 -22.05 29.03
C THR A 13 20.43 -21.61 27.65
N ASN A 14 19.37 -20.80 27.62
CA ASN A 14 19.17 -19.91 26.48
C ASN A 14 20.41 -19.03 26.45
N SER A 15 21.31 -19.29 25.49
CA SER A 15 22.30 -18.29 25.11
C SER A 15 21.51 -17.04 24.79
N ALA A 16 21.55 -16.06 25.70
CA ALA A 16 20.96 -14.76 25.47
C ALA A 16 21.77 -14.14 24.34
N SER A 17 21.32 -14.35 23.10
CA SER A 17 21.66 -13.44 22.02
C SER A 17 21.35 -12.05 22.54
N GLY A 18 22.35 -11.17 22.57
CA GLY A 18 22.15 -9.79 23.00
C GLY A 18 20.99 -9.16 22.24
N ALA A 19 20.32 -8.19 22.86
CA ALA A 19 19.25 -7.45 22.20
C ALA A 19 19.75 -6.89 20.87
N ILE A 20 18.92 -6.98 19.83
CA ILE A 20 19.15 -6.27 18.56
C ILE A 20 18.95 -4.79 18.89
N TRP A 21 19.96 -3.96 18.65
CA TRP A 21 19.87 -2.55 19.01
C TRP A 21 20.16 -1.65 17.82
N PHE A 22 19.65 -0.43 17.91
CA PHE A 22 19.86 0.65 16.95
C PHE A 22 19.70 1.99 17.65
N THR A 23 20.17 3.06 17.02
CA THR A 23 20.02 4.42 17.55
C THR A 23 18.92 5.15 16.78
N ALA A 24 18.01 5.81 17.51
CA ALA A 24 17.00 6.69 16.96
C ALA A 24 17.31 8.14 17.41
N PRO A 25 18.00 8.94 16.58
CA PRO A 25 18.34 10.32 16.91
C PRO A 25 17.11 11.19 17.17
N ALA A 26 17.19 12.15 18.10
CA ALA A 26 16.08 13.07 18.38
C ALA A 26 15.73 14.00 17.22
N ASN A 27 16.69 14.23 16.32
CA ASN A 27 16.54 15.06 15.12
C ASN A 27 16.83 14.24 13.87
N ILE A 28 16.18 14.60 12.77
CA ILE A 28 16.36 13.89 11.51
C ILE A 28 17.85 13.88 11.08
N PRO A 29 18.43 12.72 10.75
CA PRO A 29 19.79 12.63 10.25
C PRO A 29 19.96 13.39 8.93
N GLN A 30 21.12 14.00 8.72
CA GLN A 30 21.45 14.64 7.44
C GLN A 30 21.43 13.61 6.31
N GLY A 31 20.85 13.97 5.17
CA GLY A 31 20.70 13.07 4.02
C GLY A 31 19.54 12.06 4.12
N SER A 32 18.66 12.22 5.12
CA SER A 32 17.41 11.46 5.18
C SER A 32 16.45 11.83 4.04
N GLY A 33 15.44 10.99 3.80
CA GLY A 33 14.51 11.15 2.68
C GLY A 33 13.77 12.50 2.67
N ILE A 34 13.27 12.88 1.49
CA ILE A 34 12.42 14.06 1.31
C ILE A 34 11.14 13.97 2.14
N VAL A 35 10.41 15.08 2.23
CA VAL A 35 9.07 15.09 2.83
C VAL A 35 8.17 14.11 2.08
N VAL A 36 7.53 13.21 2.82
CA VAL A 36 6.66 12.18 2.26
C VAL A 36 5.40 12.83 1.70
N SER A 37 5.05 12.47 0.46
CA SER A 37 3.85 12.98 -0.22
C SER A 37 2.57 12.59 0.52
N PRO A 38 1.56 13.47 0.62
CA PRO A 38 0.23 13.13 1.15
C PRO A 38 -0.43 11.92 0.48
N SER A 39 -0.13 11.68 -0.80
CA SER A 39 -0.69 10.55 -1.57
C SER A 39 0.17 9.28 -1.51
N PHE A 40 1.09 9.15 -0.54
CA PHE A 40 2.01 8.01 -0.47
C PHE A 40 1.30 6.66 -0.40
N VAL A 41 0.28 6.54 0.46
CA VAL A 41 -0.59 5.36 0.46
C VAL A 41 -1.70 5.59 -0.57
N SER A 42 -1.67 4.81 -1.64
CA SER A 42 -2.60 4.91 -2.76
C SER A 42 -2.93 3.52 -3.31
N TYR A 43 -4.03 3.45 -4.07
CA TYR A 43 -4.49 2.21 -4.70
C TYR A 43 -4.61 2.40 -6.22
N SER A 44 -4.36 1.33 -6.96
CA SER A 44 -4.71 1.25 -8.37
C SER A 44 -5.77 0.17 -8.55
N ILE A 45 -6.82 0.50 -9.31
CA ILE A 45 -7.91 -0.41 -9.67
C ILE A 45 -7.91 -0.55 -11.19
N GLU A 46 -7.91 -1.79 -11.67
CA GLU A 46 -8.16 -2.07 -13.10
C GLU A 46 -9.52 -1.48 -13.48
N LEU A 47 -9.58 -0.74 -14.59
CA LEU A 47 -10.77 -0.04 -15.05
C LEU A 47 -11.96 -1.00 -15.15
N SER A 48 -11.74 -2.23 -15.62
CA SER A 48 -12.78 -3.27 -15.66
C SER A 48 -13.36 -3.66 -14.30
N TYR A 49 -12.62 -3.53 -13.21
CA TYR A 49 -13.05 -3.94 -11.86
C TYR A 49 -13.59 -2.80 -11.01
N LEU A 50 -13.54 -1.55 -11.50
CA LEU A 50 -14.03 -0.41 -10.72
C LEU A 50 -15.47 -0.61 -10.20
N PRO A 51 -16.46 -1.06 -11.00
CA PRO A 51 -17.82 -1.23 -10.46
C PRO A 51 -17.93 -2.40 -9.46
N ASP A 52 -17.01 -3.37 -9.44
CA ASP A 52 -17.00 -4.42 -8.41
C ASP A 52 -16.46 -3.86 -7.09
N CYS A 53 -15.40 -3.06 -7.17
CA CYS A 53 -14.80 -2.42 -6.01
C CYS A 53 -15.70 -1.34 -5.41
N ALA A 54 -16.40 -0.57 -6.24
CA ALA A 54 -17.08 0.66 -5.84
C ALA A 54 -18.62 0.54 -5.83
N GLY A 55 -19.20 -0.38 -6.59
CA GLY A 55 -20.64 -0.41 -6.86
C GLY A 55 -21.10 0.78 -7.70
N ASN A 56 -22.37 1.11 -7.60
CA ASN A 56 -22.99 2.29 -8.25
C ASN A 56 -23.82 3.09 -7.23
N LYS A 57 -24.50 4.16 -7.65
CA LYS A 57 -25.24 5.03 -6.71
C LYS A 57 -26.42 4.31 -6.04
N SER A 58 -27.02 3.33 -6.71
CA SER A 58 -28.15 2.57 -6.17
C SER A 58 -27.70 1.44 -5.24
N VAL A 59 -26.55 0.82 -5.53
CA VAL A 59 -25.97 -0.28 -4.76
C VAL A 59 -24.47 -0.01 -4.55
N PRO A 60 -24.11 0.92 -3.66
CA PRO A 60 -22.71 1.24 -3.40
C PRO A 60 -22.03 0.08 -2.64
N ASN A 61 -20.75 -0.17 -2.94
CA ASN A 61 -19.98 -1.18 -2.23
C ASN A 61 -19.53 -0.63 -0.86
N THR A 62 -20.37 -0.87 0.16
CA THR A 62 -20.11 -0.41 1.54
C THR A 62 -18.89 -1.06 2.18
N PHE A 63 -18.48 -2.24 1.73
CA PHE A 63 -17.28 -2.91 2.24
C PHE A 63 -16.01 -2.10 1.91
N SER A 64 -15.80 -1.82 0.63
CA SER A 64 -14.65 -1.02 0.17
C SER A 64 -14.66 0.39 0.76
N GLU A 65 -15.85 0.99 0.90
CA GLU A 65 -15.99 2.31 1.53
C GLU A 65 -15.57 2.28 3.01
N ASN A 66 -15.98 1.26 3.77
CA ASN A 66 -15.58 1.10 5.17
C ASN A 66 -14.05 0.93 5.31
N LEU A 67 -13.41 0.21 4.38
CA LEU A 67 -11.96 0.04 4.35
C LEU A 67 -11.24 1.37 4.06
N LEU A 68 -11.68 2.12 3.05
CA LEU A 68 -11.09 3.42 2.70
C LEU A 68 -11.27 4.45 3.83
N GLU A 69 -12.41 4.43 4.50
CA GLU A 69 -12.72 5.35 5.59
C GLU A 69 -11.71 5.24 6.76
N LYS A 70 -11.14 4.05 7.00
CA LYS A 70 -10.22 3.85 8.13
C LYS A 70 -8.88 4.56 7.98
N PHE A 71 -8.48 4.91 6.76
CA PHE A 71 -7.26 5.67 6.54
C PHE A 71 -7.35 7.10 7.07
N ARG A 72 -8.54 7.71 7.09
CA ARG A 72 -8.72 9.10 7.57
C ARG A 72 -8.19 9.32 8.98
N LYS A 73 -8.37 8.32 9.85
CA LYS A 73 -7.90 8.35 11.24
C LYS A 73 -6.40 8.62 11.32
N PHE A 74 -5.64 8.13 10.35
CA PHE A 74 -4.18 8.18 10.34
C PHE A 74 -3.65 9.30 9.46
N SER A 75 -4.20 9.46 8.26
CA SER A 75 -3.74 10.43 7.26
C SER A 75 -4.22 11.86 7.50
N GLY A 76 -4.96 12.12 8.58
CA GLY A 76 -5.37 13.48 8.95
C GLY A 76 -6.47 14.03 8.06
N ASP A 77 -7.56 13.26 7.90
CA ASP A 77 -8.75 13.54 7.07
C ASP A 77 -8.57 13.28 5.57
N ASP A 78 -7.38 12.90 5.10
CA ASP A 78 -7.20 12.44 3.72
C ASP A 78 -7.49 10.94 3.59
N ARG A 79 -7.96 10.55 2.40
CA ARG A 79 -8.11 9.16 1.98
C ARG A 79 -7.04 8.80 0.93
N PRO A 80 -6.72 7.50 0.78
CA PRO A 80 -5.87 7.04 -0.30
C PRO A 80 -6.40 7.52 -1.65
N THR A 81 -5.49 8.03 -2.47
CA THR A 81 -5.80 8.32 -3.87
C THR A 81 -6.04 7.02 -4.62
N ILE A 82 -7.01 7.01 -5.55
CA ILE A 82 -7.31 5.85 -6.39
C ILE A 82 -6.98 6.14 -7.85
N ARG A 83 -6.08 5.36 -8.46
CA ARG A 83 -5.88 5.35 -9.92
C ARG A 83 -6.78 4.30 -10.55
N VAL A 84 -7.65 4.70 -11.46
CA VAL A 84 -8.49 3.82 -12.27
C VAL A 84 -7.85 3.69 -13.65
N GLY A 85 -7.45 2.48 -14.02
CA GLY A 85 -6.74 2.29 -15.28
C GLY A 85 -6.28 0.86 -15.54
N GLY A 86 -5.00 0.68 -15.81
CA GLY A 86 -4.40 -0.65 -15.96
C GLY A 86 -4.54 -1.20 -17.37
N SER A 87 -4.25 -2.47 -17.56
CA SER A 87 -4.29 -3.09 -18.90
C SER A 87 -5.70 -3.10 -19.50
N SER A 88 -6.74 -3.13 -18.66
CA SER A 88 -8.14 -3.07 -19.11
C SER A 88 -8.51 -1.72 -19.74
N GLN A 89 -7.83 -0.62 -19.36
CA GLN A 89 -8.10 0.70 -19.93
C GLN A 89 -7.74 0.78 -21.42
N ASP A 90 -6.76 0.02 -21.89
CA ASP A 90 -6.35 0.02 -23.30
C ASP A 90 -7.32 -0.79 -24.20
N ARG A 91 -8.27 -1.51 -23.57
CA ARG A 91 -9.24 -2.40 -24.22
C ARG A 91 -10.66 -1.86 -24.16
N VAL A 92 -10.86 -0.71 -23.50
CA VAL A 92 -12.17 -0.11 -23.28
C VAL A 92 -12.74 0.53 -24.54
N GLY A 93 -14.04 0.40 -24.74
CA GLY A 93 -14.86 1.27 -25.57
C GLY A 93 -16.01 1.84 -24.75
N TYR A 94 -16.53 2.99 -25.16
CA TYR A 94 -17.69 3.61 -24.54
C TYR A 94 -18.93 3.45 -25.42
N ASP A 95 -20.06 3.10 -24.81
CA ASP A 95 -21.37 3.05 -25.44
C ASP A 95 -22.34 3.91 -24.61
N PRO A 96 -22.79 5.07 -25.13
CA PRO A 96 -23.65 5.98 -24.38
C PRO A 96 -25.05 5.41 -24.12
N ASP A 97 -25.48 4.40 -24.88
CA ASP A 97 -26.80 3.77 -24.76
C ASP A 97 -26.77 2.50 -23.91
N LEU A 98 -25.60 2.11 -23.40
CA LEU A 98 -25.46 0.90 -22.60
C LEU A 98 -26.15 1.05 -21.23
N GLU A 99 -27.20 0.25 -21.02
CA GLU A 99 -28.02 0.25 -19.80
C GLU A 99 -27.40 -0.50 -18.61
N VAL A 100 -26.21 -1.08 -18.76
CA VAL A 100 -25.43 -1.71 -17.68
C VAL A 100 -24.12 -0.95 -17.45
N SER A 101 -23.49 -1.13 -16.29
CA SER A 101 -22.21 -0.45 -16.03
C SER A 101 -21.13 -0.85 -17.03
N ARG A 102 -21.07 -2.14 -17.39
CA ARG A 102 -20.08 -2.64 -18.34
C ARG A 102 -20.47 -3.99 -18.94
N ILE A 103 -19.89 -4.31 -20.09
CA ILE A 103 -19.83 -5.65 -20.69
C ILE A 103 -18.35 -6.08 -20.74
N LEU A 104 -18.08 -7.31 -20.29
CA LEU A 104 -16.76 -7.92 -20.32
C LEU A 104 -16.73 -9.05 -21.35
N GLU A 105 -15.80 -9.00 -22.29
CA GLU A 105 -15.45 -10.17 -23.11
C GLU A 105 -14.33 -10.93 -22.41
N GLU A 106 -14.63 -12.12 -21.88
CA GLU A 106 -13.72 -12.86 -21.00
C GLU A 106 -12.45 -13.34 -21.70
N SER A 107 -11.30 -13.25 -21.01
CA SER A 107 -10.00 -13.76 -21.49
C SER A 107 -9.00 -13.92 -20.34
N GLY A 108 -9.01 -15.07 -19.67
CA GLY A 108 -8.16 -15.28 -18.48
C GLY A 108 -8.43 -14.21 -17.40
N ASP A 109 -7.37 -13.66 -16.81
CA ASP A 109 -7.49 -12.73 -15.68
C ASP A 109 -7.96 -11.32 -16.06
N LEU A 110 -7.89 -10.92 -17.33
CA LEU A 110 -8.33 -9.58 -17.77
C LEU A 110 -9.16 -9.66 -19.04
N PRO A 111 -10.27 -8.90 -19.16
CA PRO A 111 -11.15 -8.99 -20.31
C PRO A 111 -10.41 -8.69 -21.63
N ALA A 112 -10.65 -9.47 -22.69
CA ALA A 112 -10.13 -9.19 -24.03
C ALA A 112 -10.64 -7.86 -24.57
N ARG A 113 -11.91 -7.54 -24.28
CA ARG A 113 -12.54 -6.25 -24.56
C ARG A 113 -13.47 -5.85 -23.42
N LEU A 114 -13.58 -4.56 -23.22
CA LEU A 114 -14.46 -3.96 -22.22
C LEU A 114 -15.30 -2.90 -22.92
N THR A 115 -16.61 -2.93 -22.73
CA THR A 115 -17.49 -1.80 -23.10
C THR A 115 -18.08 -1.22 -21.83
N ILE A 116 -17.97 0.10 -21.63
CA ILE A 116 -18.54 0.80 -20.48
C ILE A 116 -19.69 1.72 -20.92
N GLY A 117 -20.67 1.88 -20.04
CA GLY A 117 -21.82 2.76 -20.24
C GLY A 117 -21.87 3.90 -19.22
N PRO A 118 -22.87 4.79 -19.29
CA PRO A 118 -23.01 5.90 -18.34
C PRO A 118 -22.98 5.47 -16.86
N MET A 119 -23.59 4.32 -16.52
CA MET A 119 -23.62 3.82 -15.14
C MET A 119 -22.24 3.40 -14.61
N PHE A 120 -21.25 3.15 -15.46
CA PHE A 120 -19.87 2.90 -15.03
C PHE A 120 -19.35 4.06 -14.16
N PHE A 121 -19.60 5.29 -14.61
CA PHE A 121 -19.05 6.50 -14.02
C PHE A 121 -19.69 6.85 -12.67
N GLU A 122 -20.83 6.26 -12.32
CA GLU A 122 -21.40 6.38 -10.97
C GLU A 122 -20.45 5.85 -9.90
N SER A 123 -19.66 4.83 -10.23
CA SER A 123 -18.63 4.23 -9.36
C SER A 123 -17.61 5.26 -8.86
N LEU A 124 -17.32 6.31 -9.64
CA LEU A 124 -16.39 7.38 -9.28
C LEU A 124 -16.97 8.33 -8.22
N ASN A 125 -18.23 8.14 -7.82
CA ASN A 125 -18.94 8.98 -6.86
C ASN A 125 -19.42 8.20 -5.62
N THR A 126 -19.17 6.89 -5.55
CA THR A 126 -19.58 6.08 -4.38
C THR A 126 -18.55 6.12 -3.26
N PHE A 127 -17.28 6.38 -3.57
CA PHE A 127 -16.25 6.60 -2.56
C PHE A 127 -16.22 8.05 -2.11
N THR A 128 -16.69 8.30 -0.89
CA THR A 128 -16.82 9.66 -0.33
C THR A 128 -15.46 10.34 -0.23
N ASP A 129 -15.36 11.59 -0.71
CA ASP A 129 -14.15 12.44 -0.57
C ASP A 129 -12.85 11.75 -1.05
N THR A 130 -12.96 10.76 -1.94
CA THR A 130 -11.83 10.09 -2.57
C THR A 130 -11.48 10.81 -3.85
N ARG A 131 -10.18 11.06 -4.05
CA ARG A 131 -9.70 11.67 -5.29
C ARG A 131 -9.11 10.61 -6.23
N PHE A 132 -9.31 10.83 -7.52
CA PHE A 132 -9.05 9.86 -8.57
C PHE A 132 -8.00 10.34 -9.56
N ILE A 133 -7.25 9.38 -10.07
CA ILE A 133 -6.50 9.50 -11.31
C ILE A 133 -7.19 8.60 -12.34
N TYR A 134 -7.55 9.13 -13.50
CA TYR A 134 -8.35 8.39 -14.48
C TYR A 134 -7.57 8.09 -15.77
N GLY A 135 -7.55 6.84 -16.20
CA GLY A 135 -6.83 6.37 -17.39
C GLY A 135 -7.57 6.51 -18.70
N LEU A 136 -6.88 7.02 -19.72
CA LEU A 136 -7.39 7.19 -21.09
C LEU A 136 -6.92 6.04 -21.99
N ASN A 137 -7.80 5.58 -22.88
CA ASN A 137 -7.48 4.55 -23.88
C ASN A 137 -6.68 5.13 -25.05
N MET A 138 -5.41 5.40 -24.81
CA MET A 138 -4.54 5.95 -25.86
C MET A 138 -4.20 4.90 -26.92
N LYS A 139 -4.02 3.64 -26.54
CA LYS A 139 -3.64 2.55 -27.45
C LYS A 139 -4.63 2.37 -28.60
N ARG A 140 -5.92 2.50 -28.33
CA ARG A 140 -6.97 2.35 -29.34
C ARG A 140 -7.27 3.66 -30.08
N SER A 141 -7.21 4.79 -29.36
CA SER A 141 -7.55 6.11 -29.92
C SER A 141 -6.68 6.52 -31.11
N VAL A 142 -5.41 6.13 -31.15
CA VAL A 142 -4.48 6.49 -32.23
C VAL A 142 -4.65 5.65 -33.50
N GLN A 143 -5.52 4.64 -33.49
CA GLN A 143 -5.67 3.71 -34.62
C GLN A 143 -6.57 4.28 -35.73
N ASN A 144 -7.63 5.01 -35.38
CA ASN A 144 -8.55 5.66 -36.33
C ASN A 144 -9.45 6.71 -35.65
N GLU A 145 -10.11 7.53 -36.46
CA GLU A 145 -10.96 8.63 -35.99
C GLU A 145 -12.15 8.16 -35.15
N THR A 146 -12.76 7.01 -35.48
CA THR A 146 -13.87 6.45 -34.70
C THR A 146 -13.44 6.11 -33.27
N HIS A 147 -12.26 5.51 -33.11
CA HIS A 147 -11.71 5.19 -31.79
C HIS A 147 -11.23 6.43 -31.05
N TYR A 148 -10.73 7.42 -31.78
CA TYR A 148 -10.42 8.72 -31.19
C TYR A 148 -11.69 9.37 -30.62
N GLN A 149 -12.74 9.50 -31.44
CA GLN A 149 -14.02 10.06 -31.00
C GLN A 149 -14.61 9.29 -29.80
N ASN A 150 -14.53 7.95 -29.80
CA ASN A 150 -14.99 7.14 -28.67
C ASN A 150 -14.24 7.45 -27.37
N MET A 151 -12.93 7.68 -27.44
CA MET A 151 -12.13 8.12 -26.30
C MET A 151 -12.57 9.52 -25.84
N LEU A 152 -12.87 10.44 -26.76
CA LEU A 152 -13.38 11.78 -26.41
C LEU A 152 -14.74 11.72 -25.71
N ASP A 153 -15.64 10.85 -26.17
CA ASP A 153 -16.95 10.67 -25.54
C ASP A 153 -16.80 10.07 -24.12
N THR A 154 -15.83 9.15 -23.96
CA THR A 154 -15.44 8.61 -22.65
C THR A 154 -14.94 9.71 -21.72
N VAL A 155 -14.08 10.62 -22.22
CA VAL A 155 -13.54 11.76 -21.47
C VAL A 155 -14.66 12.68 -21.01
N ALA A 156 -15.61 13.01 -21.88
CA ALA A 156 -16.75 13.85 -21.53
C ALA A 156 -17.60 13.23 -20.40
N ALA A 157 -17.83 11.92 -20.45
CA ALA A 157 -18.57 11.21 -19.41
C ALA A 157 -17.78 11.14 -18.07
N ALA A 158 -16.48 10.84 -18.12
CA ALA A 158 -15.60 10.83 -16.96
C ALA A 158 -15.50 12.23 -16.31
N CYS A 159 -15.34 13.28 -17.13
CA CYS A 159 -15.29 14.66 -16.70
C CYS A 159 -16.52 15.05 -15.88
N LYS A 160 -17.72 14.73 -16.39
CA LYS A 160 -18.97 14.99 -15.68
C LYS A 160 -19.00 14.32 -14.32
N ALA A 161 -18.59 13.06 -14.25
CA ALA A 161 -18.54 12.32 -12.99
C ALA A 161 -17.43 12.79 -12.03
N LEU A 162 -16.36 13.40 -12.54
CA LEU A 162 -15.22 13.85 -11.75
C LEU A 162 -15.22 15.38 -11.47
N SER A 163 -16.35 16.04 -11.75
CA SER A 163 -16.49 17.50 -11.65
C SER A 163 -16.59 18.02 -10.21
N ASN A 164 -16.83 17.15 -9.21
CA ASN A 164 -16.92 17.51 -7.80
C ASN A 164 -15.55 17.62 -7.11
N ASN A 165 -14.55 18.13 -7.84
CA ASN A 165 -13.17 18.33 -7.36
C ASN A 165 -12.48 17.05 -6.85
N ASN A 166 -12.89 15.90 -7.38
CA ASN A 166 -12.33 14.59 -7.06
C ASN A 166 -11.41 14.05 -8.16
N LEU A 167 -11.00 14.86 -9.14
CA LEU A 167 -9.94 14.54 -10.08
C LEU A 167 -8.59 15.10 -9.60
N LEU A 168 -7.57 14.25 -9.47
CA LEU A 168 -6.17 14.63 -9.33
C LEU A 168 -5.42 14.68 -10.66
N GLY A 169 -5.80 13.81 -11.59
CA GLY A 169 -5.38 13.96 -12.96
C GLY A 169 -5.67 12.80 -13.89
N TRP A 170 -5.23 12.96 -15.12
CA TRP A 170 -5.44 12.00 -16.21
C TRP A 170 -4.18 11.18 -16.44
N SER A 171 -4.32 9.86 -16.59
CA SER A 171 -3.19 9.01 -17.04
C SER A 171 -3.34 8.66 -18.51
N TYR A 172 -2.26 8.83 -19.26
CA TYR A 172 -2.26 8.78 -20.71
C TYR A 172 -1.83 7.39 -21.20
N GLY A 173 -2.78 6.48 -21.37
CA GLY A 173 -2.47 5.09 -21.74
C GLY A 173 -1.81 4.30 -20.60
N ASN A 174 -1.79 2.98 -20.75
CA ASN A 174 -1.18 2.09 -19.76
C ASN A 174 0.14 1.58 -20.31
N GLU A 175 1.22 1.78 -19.56
CA GLU A 175 2.56 1.32 -19.92
C GLU A 175 2.98 1.59 -21.39
N PRO A 176 2.78 2.81 -21.94
CA PRO A 176 3.17 3.07 -23.31
C PRO A 176 4.67 2.86 -23.53
N ASN A 177 5.02 2.11 -24.57
CA ASN A 177 6.38 2.14 -25.11
C ASN A 177 6.68 3.57 -25.61
N LEU A 178 7.95 4.00 -25.47
CA LEU A 178 8.42 5.33 -25.90
C LEU A 178 7.97 5.63 -27.34
N GLY A 179 7.11 6.64 -27.51
CA GLY A 179 6.63 7.04 -28.83
C GLY A 179 5.29 7.79 -28.92
N VAL A 180 4.72 8.29 -27.81
CA VAL A 180 3.33 8.80 -27.82
C VAL A 180 3.20 10.33 -27.76
N ALA A 181 4.20 11.06 -28.26
CA ALA A 181 4.19 12.52 -28.30
C ALA A 181 3.11 13.13 -29.21
N GLU A 182 2.63 12.42 -30.24
CA GLU A 182 1.66 12.98 -31.20
C GLU A 182 0.21 13.06 -30.69
N GLY A 183 -0.20 12.19 -29.76
CA GLY A 183 -1.55 12.27 -29.18
C GLY A 183 -1.67 13.23 -27.98
N TYR A 184 -0.53 13.72 -27.46
CA TYR A 184 -0.42 14.67 -26.35
C TYR A 184 -1.25 15.95 -26.59
N SER A 185 -0.97 16.64 -27.70
CA SER A 185 -1.53 17.96 -28.00
C SER A 185 -3.02 17.88 -28.35
N ARG A 186 -3.44 16.73 -28.90
CA ARG A 186 -4.83 16.46 -29.28
C ARG A 186 -5.69 16.17 -28.05
N CYS A 187 -5.21 15.40 -27.08
CA CYS A 187 -5.97 15.11 -25.86
C CYS A 187 -6.11 16.33 -24.95
N LYS A 188 -5.03 17.10 -24.75
CA LYS A 188 -5.09 18.34 -23.95
C LYS A 188 -6.11 19.32 -24.53
N LYS A 189 -6.06 19.56 -25.84
CA LYS A 189 -7.01 20.45 -26.52
C LYS A 189 -8.47 20.01 -26.35
N VAL A 190 -8.75 18.71 -26.43
CA VAL A 190 -10.13 18.24 -26.22
C VAL A 190 -10.55 18.30 -24.75
N LEU A 191 -9.64 18.07 -23.81
CA LEU A 191 -9.91 18.34 -22.39
C LEU A 191 -10.24 19.83 -22.18
N GLU A 192 -9.48 20.74 -22.77
CA GLU A 192 -9.76 22.18 -22.73
C GLU A 192 -11.14 22.50 -23.35
N ASP A 193 -11.52 21.84 -24.45
CA ASP A 193 -12.81 22.08 -25.14
C ASP A 193 -14.02 21.45 -24.42
N LYS A 194 -13.88 20.23 -23.88
CA LYS A 194 -14.98 19.42 -23.33
C LYS A 194 -15.05 19.43 -21.81
N CYS A 195 -13.95 19.75 -21.16
CA CYS A 195 -13.76 19.68 -19.72
C CYS A 195 -12.84 20.80 -19.19
N PRO A 196 -13.09 22.08 -19.56
CA PRO A 196 -12.16 23.18 -19.27
C PRO A 196 -11.80 23.27 -17.78
N ASP A 197 -12.76 23.01 -16.89
CA ASP A 197 -12.58 23.09 -15.43
C ASP A 197 -11.61 22.02 -14.86
N LEU A 198 -11.34 20.95 -15.62
CA LEU A 198 -10.44 19.84 -15.25
C LEU A 198 -9.28 19.64 -16.24
N ALA A 199 -9.05 20.60 -17.13
CA ALA A 199 -7.99 20.58 -18.15
C ALA A 199 -6.79 21.47 -17.82
N ASP A 200 -6.81 22.13 -16.66
CA ASP A 200 -5.72 23.00 -16.19
C ASP A 200 -4.46 22.21 -15.82
N ASP A 201 -3.30 22.83 -15.95
CA ASP A 201 -1.96 22.23 -15.78
C ASP A 201 -1.75 21.62 -14.37
N ASP A 202 -2.45 22.12 -13.35
CA ASP A 202 -2.42 21.56 -11.98
C ASP A 202 -3.10 20.18 -11.85
N LYS A 203 -4.14 19.94 -12.67
CA LYS A 203 -4.92 18.69 -12.71
C LYS A 203 -4.51 17.82 -13.90
N PHE A 204 -3.89 18.40 -14.91
CA PHE A 204 -3.35 17.67 -16.04
C PHE A 204 -1.95 17.14 -15.70
N ARG A 205 -1.91 16.11 -14.84
CA ARG A 205 -0.66 15.51 -14.36
C ARG A 205 -0.25 14.30 -15.18
N TRP A 206 0.98 14.33 -15.70
CA TRP A 206 1.59 13.21 -16.40
C TRP A 206 2.05 12.15 -15.41
N LEU A 207 1.36 11.01 -15.40
CA LEU A 207 1.94 9.80 -14.83
C LEU A 207 2.56 8.99 -15.95
N THR A 208 3.89 8.98 -15.97
CA THR A 208 4.66 8.08 -16.83
C THR A 208 4.30 6.63 -16.55
N PRO A 209 4.54 5.71 -17.50
CA PRO A 209 4.39 4.28 -17.28
C PRO A 209 4.91 3.87 -15.88
N SER A 210 4.05 3.25 -15.08
CA SER A 210 4.56 2.39 -14.00
C SER A 210 5.09 1.14 -14.68
N PRO A 211 6.38 0.76 -14.59
CA PRO A 211 6.82 -0.55 -15.03
C PRO A 211 6.27 -1.59 -14.05
N SER A 212 5.04 -2.04 -14.27
CA SER A 212 4.45 -3.15 -13.49
C SER A 212 5.01 -4.50 -13.93
N SER A 213 5.68 -4.54 -15.09
CA SER A 213 6.33 -5.72 -15.65
C SER A 213 7.84 -5.50 -15.80
N LEU A 214 8.63 -6.26 -15.03
CA LEU A 214 10.08 -6.41 -15.23
C LEU A 214 10.45 -7.11 -16.55
N SER A 215 9.47 -7.65 -17.29
CA SER A 215 9.71 -8.33 -18.57
C SER A 215 9.74 -7.38 -19.77
N SER A 216 9.23 -6.15 -19.62
CA SER A 216 9.26 -5.09 -20.62
C SER A 216 10.55 -4.26 -20.42
N GLY A 217 11.70 -4.79 -20.85
CA GLY A 217 13.06 -4.34 -20.51
C GLY A 217 13.50 -2.93 -20.96
N HIS A 218 12.69 -1.89 -20.75
CA HIS A 218 12.94 -0.53 -21.22
C HIS A 218 12.83 0.56 -20.14
N LEU A 219 12.25 0.28 -18.96
CA LEU A 219 12.13 1.24 -17.86
C LEU A 219 12.60 0.64 -16.53
N ASN A 220 13.64 1.22 -15.92
CA ASN A 220 14.30 0.73 -14.71
C ASN A 220 14.01 1.68 -13.54
N ILE A 221 13.57 1.16 -12.39
CA ILE A 221 13.15 1.98 -11.23
C ILE A 221 14.31 2.87 -10.68
N PRO A 222 15.54 2.36 -10.51
CA PRO A 222 16.71 3.19 -10.25
C PRO A 222 16.92 4.33 -11.25
N ASP A 223 16.81 4.08 -12.55
CA ASP A 223 17.00 5.11 -13.59
C ASP A 223 15.90 6.19 -13.52
N ILE A 224 14.67 5.80 -13.15
CA ILE A 224 13.55 6.72 -12.92
C ILE A 224 13.79 7.58 -11.68
N ILE A 225 14.34 6.99 -10.61
CA ILE A 225 14.68 7.72 -9.37
C ILE A 225 15.89 8.64 -9.59
N GLU A 226 16.88 8.21 -10.38
CA GLU A 226 18.10 8.96 -10.70
C GLU A 226 17.84 10.11 -11.68
N ALA A 227 16.93 9.93 -12.65
CA ALA A 227 16.50 11.00 -13.54
C ALA A 227 15.85 12.17 -12.79
N GLY A 228 15.32 11.91 -11.59
CA GLY A 228 14.56 12.89 -10.82
C GLY A 228 13.21 13.20 -11.46
N ILE A 229 12.40 13.96 -10.74
CA ILE A 229 11.13 14.49 -11.23
C ILE A 229 11.41 15.92 -11.72
N ASP A 230 11.11 16.22 -12.98
CA ASP A 230 11.28 17.56 -13.53
C ASP A 230 10.35 18.57 -12.83
N GLU A 231 10.60 19.88 -12.99
CA GLU A 231 9.80 20.94 -12.34
C GLU A 231 8.30 20.87 -12.69
N ASP A 232 7.96 20.24 -13.81
CA ASP A 232 6.58 20.00 -14.29
C ASP A 232 5.98 18.66 -13.85
N GLY A 233 6.72 17.86 -13.06
CA GLY A 233 6.27 16.56 -12.57
C GLY A 233 6.55 15.37 -13.50
N SER A 234 7.23 15.57 -14.63
CA SER A 234 7.54 14.49 -15.58
C SER A 234 8.79 13.67 -15.20
N LEU A 235 8.90 12.45 -15.75
CA LEU A 235 10.01 11.50 -15.52
C LEU A 235 10.56 11.01 -16.87
N HIS A 236 11.88 11.11 -17.09
CA HIS A 236 12.56 10.63 -18.31
C HIS A 236 13.64 9.59 -17.99
N GLY A 237 13.39 8.29 -18.22
CA GLY A 237 14.38 7.22 -17.98
C GLY A 237 15.21 6.84 -19.22
N ASN A 238 16.55 6.83 -19.10
CA ASN A 238 17.49 6.30 -20.10
C ASN A 238 17.95 4.88 -19.68
N GLY A 239 17.44 3.85 -20.36
CA GLY A 239 17.60 2.45 -19.92
C GLY A 239 19.04 1.92 -19.89
N ARG A 240 19.43 1.31 -18.76
CA ARG A 240 20.53 0.33 -18.66
C ARG A 240 20.17 -0.88 -17.77
N LYS A 241 20.97 -1.95 -17.92
CA LYS A 241 20.77 -3.32 -17.39
C LYS A 241 20.83 -3.40 -15.84
N PRO A 242 20.16 -4.40 -15.22
CA PRO A 242 19.76 -4.38 -13.82
C PRO A 242 20.88 -4.69 -12.82
N VAL A 243 20.90 -3.95 -11.70
CA VAL A 243 21.47 -4.41 -10.43
C VAL A 243 20.63 -3.89 -9.26
N ASN A 244 20.34 -4.78 -8.29
CA ASN A 244 20.03 -4.52 -6.86
C ASN A 244 18.56 -4.58 -6.36
N LYS A 245 18.23 -5.76 -5.80
CA LYS A 245 17.66 -6.12 -4.47
C LYS A 245 16.49 -5.35 -3.79
N GLN A 246 16.11 -4.14 -4.17
CA GLN A 246 14.93 -3.45 -3.58
C GLN A 246 13.60 -3.91 -4.19
N ALA A 247 13.64 -4.50 -5.40
CA ALA A 247 12.47 -5.03 -6.11
C ALA A 247 11.88 -6.33 -5.54
N LYS A 248 12.49 -6.92 -4.49
CA LYS A 248 11.97 -8.12 -3.84
C LYS A 248 10.85 -7.86 -2.82
N LEU A 249 10.73 -6.64 -2.30
CA LEU A 249 9.72 -6.31 -1.28
C LEU A 249 8.28 -6.28 -1.82
N MET A 250 8.11 -6.17 -3.14
CA MET A 250 6.80 -6.13 -3.81
C MET A 250 6.50 -7.42 -4.60
N ASN A 251 7.38 -8.43 -4.53
CA ASN A 251 7.15 -9.72 -5.18
C ASN A 251 6.19 -10.56 -4.34
N HIS A 252 4.90 -10.25 -4.42
CA HIS A 252 3.84 -11.00 -3.76
C HIS A 252 3.43 -12.22 -4.59
N THR A 253 4.34 -13.19 -4.76
CA THR A 253 4.05 -14.47 -5.44
C THR A 253 2.94 -15.28 -4.74
N SER A 254 2.62 -14.97 -3.46
CA SER A 254 1.48 -15.55 -2.73
C SER A 254 0.14 -14.86 -3.00
N VAL A 255 0.14 -13.61 -3.50
CA VAL A 255 -1.09 -12.93 -3.90
C VAL A 255 -1.57 -13.45 -5.24
N GLU A 256 -0.66 -13.78 -6.15
CA GLU A 256 -0.95 -14.34 -7.49
C GLU A 256 -1.78 -15.63 -7.44
N GLY A 257 -1.51 -16.52 -6.47
CA GLY A 257 -2.32 -17.72 -6.23
C GLY A 257 -3.68 -17.45 -5.56
N SER A 258 -3.83 -16.30 -4.89
CA SER A 258 -5.04 -15.91 -4.15
C SER A 258 -6.06 -15.16 -5.01
N ILE A 259 -5.63 -14.58 -6.15
CA ILE A 259 -6.52 -13.89 -7.11
C ILE A 259 -7.44 -14.89 -7.84
N ASN A 260 -7.05 -16.18 -7.87
CA ASN A 260 -7.79 -17.26 -8.52
C ASN A 260 -9.03 -17.75 -7.76
N ARG A 261 -9.33 -17.20 -6.57
CA ARG A 261 -10.61 -17.40 -5.88
C ARG A 261 -11.14 -16.04 -5.43
N HIS A 262 -12.13 -15.54 -6.16
CA HIS A 262 -12.82 -14.25 -5.92
C HIS A 262 -13.68 -14.30 -4.64
N ASP A 263 -13.10 -14.66 -3.50
CA ASP A 263 -13.77 -14.58 -2.21
C ASP A 263 -13.63 -13.16 -1.67
N ILE A 264 -14.77 -12.49 -1.50
CA ILE A 264 -14.87 -11.16 -0.87
C ILE A 264 -14.22 -11.23 0.51
N GLY A 265 -13.25 -10.35 0.78
CA GLY A 265 -12.58 -10.31 2.06
C GLY A 265 -11.39 -9.37 2.11
N THR A 266 -11.03 -8.98 3.32
CA THR A 266 -9.87 -8.10 3.57
C THR A 266 -8.60 -8.94 3.50
N LYS A 267 -7.72 -8.60 2.56
CA LYS A 267 -6.48 -9.34 2.32
C LYS A 267 -5.33 -8.73 3.12
N ALA A 268 -4.29 -9.52 3.37
CA ALA A 268 -3.11 -9.11 4.14
C ALA A 268 -2.50 -7.74 3.73
N PRO A 269 -2.39 -7.40 2.43
CA PRO A 269 -1.83 -6.11 2.01
C PRO A 269 -2.60 -4.89 2.54
N TYR A 270 -3.91 -5.00 2.78
CA TYR A 270 -4.69 -3.90 3.36
C TYR A 270 -4.15 -3.51 4.75
N TYR A 271 -3.83 -4.49 5.59
CA TYR A 271 -3.30 -4.24 6.94
C TYR A 271 -1.90 -3.63 6.90
N GLY A 272 -1.07 -4.04 5.93
CA GLY A 272 0.23 -3.42 5.66
C GLY A 272 0.07 -1.95 5.28
N ASN A 273 -0.83 -1.64 4.34
CA ASN A 273 -1.10 -0.25 3.92
C ASN A 273 -1.65 0.60 5.08
N LEU A 274 -2.55 0.02 5.90
CA LEU A 274 -3.10 0.70 7.07
C LEU A 274 -2.02 1.00 8.11
N ALA A 275 -1.14 0.03 8.38
CA ALA A 275 0.02 0.21 9.26
C ALA A 275 0.96 1.30 8.71
N THR A 276 1.25 1.31 7.41
CA THR A 276 2.05 2.36 6.76
C THR A 276 1.41 3.74 6.91
N ALA A 277 0.10 3.85 6.71
CA ALA A 277 -0.62 5.11 6.93
C ALA A 277 -0.53 5.56 8.39
N ALA A 278 -0.67 4.64 9.35
CA ALA A 278 -0.54 4.94 10.77
C ALA A 278 0.90 5.36 11.16
N ILE A 279 1.91 4.70 10.60
CA ILE A 279 3.33 5.01 10.79
C ILE A 279 3.65 6.41 10.29
N LEU A 280 3.20 6.76 9.09
CA LEU A 280 3.46 8.05 8.47
C LEU A 280 2.61 9.17 9.08
N GLY A 281 1.42 8.86 9.59
CA GLY A 281 0.56 9.82 10.24
C GLY A 281 -0.01 10.88 9.28
N ARG A 282 -0.19 12.10 9.79
CA ARG A 282 -0.93 13.21 9.15
C ARG A 282 -0.12 13.88 8.03
N LEU A 283 0.18 13.13 6.99
CA LEU A 283 0.83 13.63 5.79
C LEU A 283 0.07 14.84 5.22
N GLY A 284 0.80 15.86 4.76
CA GLY A 284 0.22 17.11 4.27
C GLY A 284 -0.11 18.14 5.36
N LYS A 285 -0.31 17.71 6.61
CA LYS A 285 -0.41 18.61 7.78
C LYS A 285 0.96 18.77 8.46
N ASP A 286 1.69 17.66 8.62
CA ASP A 286 3.04 17.65 9.17
C ASP A 286 4.09 17.44 8.06
N LYS A 287 5.29 18.01 8.25
CA LYS A 287 6.46 17.69 7.42
C LYS A 287 7.03 16.34 7.89
N VAL A 288 6.48 15.27 7.36
CA VAL A 288 6.89 13.90 7.71
C VAL A 288 8.07 13.48 6.83
N GLN A 289 9.13 13.00 7.47
CA GLN A 289 10.30 12.44 6.80
C GLN A 289 10.68 11.10 7.45
N VAL A 290 11.30 10.21 6.67
CA VAL A 290 11.67 8.87 7.10
C VAL A 290 13.18 8.69 6.97
N ALA A 291 13.80 8.11 8.00
CA ALA A 291 15.21 7.73 7.99
C ALA A 291 15.34 6.24 8.28
N ASN A 292 16.13 5.52 7.47
CA ASN A 292 16.54 4.16 7.79
C ASN A 292 17.50 4.18 8.99
N LEU A 293 17.26 3.35 9.99
CA LEU A 293 18.07 3.24 11.20
C LEU A 293 18.80 1.90 11.17
N PRO A 294 20.13 1.87 10.95
CA PRO A 294 20.88 0.62 10.95
C PRO A 294 20.79 -0.11 12.29
N ALA A 295 20.38 -1.38 12.25
CA ALA A 295 20.31 -2.26 13.40
C ALA A 295 21.44 -3.28 13.40
N THR A 296 21.77 -3.80 14.59
CA THR A 296 22.86 -4.78 14.79
C THR A 296 22.46 -6.23 14.55
N GLY A 297 21.27 -6.49 14.02
CA GLY A 297 20.79 -7.84 13.80
C GLY A 297 21.46 -8.49 12.59
N ASN A 298 20.81 -9.54 12.08
CA ASN A 298 21.34 -10.35 10.99
C ASN A 298 20.79 -9.93 9.61
N GLY A 299 20.08 -8.80 9.55
CA GLY A 299 19.47 -8.28 8.32
C GLY A 299 18.05 -8.81 8.05
N ALA A 300 17.47 -9.57 8.97
CA ALA A 300 16.06 -9.93 8.94
C ALA A 300 15.16 -8.79 9.45
N GLU A 301 15.75 -7.75 10.05
CA GLU A 301 15.05 -6.58 10.56
C GLU A 301 15.13 -5.39 9.61
N SER A 302 14.10 -4.54 9.62
CA SER A 302 14.14 -3.22 9.01
C SER A 302 13.58 -2.20 9.99
N VAL A 303 14.32 -1.12 10.18
CA VAL A 303 14.01 -0.12 11.20
C VAL A 303 14.01 1.27 10.59
N TYR A 304 12.96 2.02 10.88
CA TYR A 304 12.77 3.37 10.36
C TYR A 304 12.43 4.33 11.50
N GLY A 305 13.10 5.48 11.52
CA GLY A 305 12.70 6.63 12.32
C GLY A 305 11.78 7.52 11.50
N ILE A 306 10.67 7.93 12.09
CA ILE A 306 9.68 8.82 11.49
C ILE A 306 9.77 10.15 12.22
N TYR A 307 10.05 11.20 11.44
CA TYR A 307 10.32 12.53 11.94
C TYR A 307 9.23 13.49 11.50
N HIS A 308 8.60 14.18 12.44
CA HIS A 308 7.65 15.25 12.16
C HIS A 308 8.36 16.58 12.37
N SER A 309 8.44 17.40 11.31
CA SER A 309 9.12 18.70 11.34
C SER A 309 10.56 18.61 11.87
N GLY A 310 11.26 17.52 11.50
CA GLY A 310 12.65 17.26 11.87
C GLY A 310 12.87 16.65 13.25
N LYS A 311 11.82 16.37 14.03
CA LYS A 311 11.91 15.73 15.36
C LYS A 311 11.39 14.31 15.34
N LEU A 312 12.08 13.40 16.03
CA LEU A 312 11.66 12.00 16.13
C LEU A 312 10.27 11.93 16.78
N ALA A 313 9.31 11.35 16.07
CA ALA A 313 7.95 11.14 16.54
C ALA A 313 7.67 9.66 16.76
N LYS A 314 8.15 8.80 15.85
CA LYS A 314 7.91 7.35 15.91
C LYS A 314 9.11 6.55 15.44
N VAL A 315 9.15 5.29 15.84
CA VAL A 315 10.05 4.27 15.28
C VAL A 315 9.21 3.10 14.81
N ALA A 316 9.36 2.70 13.54
CA ALA A 316 8.79 1.47 13.00
C ALA A 316 9.87 0.38 12.93
N ILE A 317 9.56 -0.80 13.44
CA ILE A 317 10.45 -1.97 13.45
C ILE A 317 9.70 -3.13 12.80
N LEU A 318 10.24 -3.66 11.71
CA LEU A 318 9.73 -4.84 11.02
C LEU A 318 10.69 -6.00 11.33
N ASN A 319 10.20 -7.05 11.96
CA ASN A 319 10.93 -8.32 12.08
C ASN A 319 10.46 -9.24 10.95
N MET A 320 11.26 -9.33 9.89
CA MET A 320 10.99 -10.15 8.71
C MET A 320 11.62 -11.54 8.81
N ALA A 321 12.08 -11.96 10.00
CA ALA A 321 12.38 -13.36 10.24
C ALA A 321 11.12 -14.18 9.95
N GLU A 322 11.24 -15.13 9.01
CA GLU A 322 10.09 -15.84 8.48
C GLU A 322 9.57 -16.85 9.51
N TYR A 323 8.26 -16.80 9.75
CA TYR A 323 7.54 -17.76 10.56
C TYR A 323 6.24 -18.13 9.84
N ASN A 324 6.13 -19.36 9.37
CA ASN A 324 4.93 -19.88 8.72
C ASN A 324 4.10 -20.68 9.72
N PHE A 325 2.86 -20.24 9.93
CA PHE A 325 1.94 -20.86 10.89
C PHE A 325 1.46 -22.23 10.40
N THR A 326 1.24 -22.42 9.09
CA THR A 326 0.72 -23.69 8.56
C THR A 326 1.73 -24.83 8.59
N ALA A 327 3.01 -24.54 8.79
CA ALA A 327 4.04 -25.55 9.00
C ALA A 327 3.79 -26.40 10.26
N SER A 328 2.93 -25.96 11.18
CA SER A 328 2.53 -26.72 12.38
C SER A 328 1.35 -27.68 12.18
N GLY A 329 0.66 -27.64 11.03
CA GLY A 329 -0.61 -28.38 10.83
C GLY A 329 -0.47 -29.92 10.79
N ASN A 330 0.73 -30.44 10.51
CA ASN A 330 1.04 -31.88 10.43
C ASN A 330 2.16 -32.30 11.40
N ALA A 331 2.53 -31.45 12.36
CA ALA A 331 3.67 -31.65 13.23
C ALA A 331 3.32 -32.50 14.47
N THR A 332 4.15 -33.49 14.80
CA THR A 332 4.10 -34.19 16.10
C THR A 332 4.38 -33.23 17.26
N GLU A 333 4.01 -33.59 18.50
CA GLU A 333 4.22 -32.76 19.70
C GLU A 333 5.69 -32.33 19.90
N THR A 334 6.64 -33.17 19.48
CA THR A 334 8.09 -32.88 19.46
C THR A 334 8.50 -31.89 18.35
N GLU A 335 7.77 -31.86 17.23
CA GLU A 335 7.98 -30.94 16.12
C GLU A 335 7.32 -29.58 16.37
N LEU A 336 6.21 -29.52 17.11
CA LEU A 336 5.57 -28.27 17.53
C LEU A 336 6.52 -27.35 18.32
N ASN A 337 7.45 -27.93 19.10
CA ASN A 337 8.49 -27.17 19.80
C ASN A 337 9.55 -26.57 18.85
N LYS A 338 9.74 -27.12 17.64
CA LYS A 338 10.60 -26.54 16.58
C LYS A 338 9.89 -25.44 15.79
N PHE A 339 8.56 -25.46 15.74
CA PHE A 339 7.71 -24.47 15.08
C PHE A 339 7.15 -23.42 16.05
N LYS A 340 7.79 -23.23 17.20
CA LYS A 340 7.44 -22.13 18.10
C LYS A 340 7.96 -20.83 17.52
N ARG A 341 7.07 -19.87 17.29
CA ARG A 341 7.42 -18.52 16.86
C ARG A 341 8.42 -17.88 17.84
N SER A 342 9.58 -17.47 17.36
CA SER A 342 10.58 -16.83 18.21
C SER A 342 10.17 -15.39 18.50
N ASN A 343 10.65 -14.90 19.63
CA ASN A 343 10.53 -13.50 20.04
C ASN A 343 11.94 -12.97 20.26
N HIS A 344 12.23 -11.81 19.68
CA HIS A 344 13.54 -11.17 19.75
C HIS A 344 13.44 -9.89 20.58
N SER A 345 14.45 -9.64 21.41
CA SER A 345 14.56 -8.39 22.14
C SER A 345 15.16 -7.32 21.24
N PHE A 346 14.46 -6.19 21.12
CA PHE A 346 14.92 -5.00 20.42
C PHE A 346 15.12 -3.87 21.43
N SER A 347 16.25 -3.16 21.33
CA SER A 347 16.58 -2.01 22.18
C SER A 347 16.77 -0.75 21.32
N ILE A 348 15.91 0.23 21.54
CA ILE A 348 15.98 1.55 20.90
C ILE A 348 16.87 2.44 21.76
N ASN A 349 18.06 2.79 21.28
CA ASN A 349 18.89 3.80 21.92
C ASN A 349 18.39 5.20 21.51
N LEU A 350 17.94 5.97 22.48
CA LEU A 350 17.32 7.27 22.35
C LEU A 350 18.21 8.34 23.00
N ASP A 351 18.00 9.58 22.56
CA ASP A 351 18.60 10.73 23.22
C ASP A 351 18.11 10.87 24.67
N SER A 352 18.94 11.45 25.54
CA SER A 352 18.62 11.66 26.96
C SER A 352 17.33 12.46 27.21
N SER A 353 16.89 13.27 26.24
CA SER A 353 15.61 14.01 26.29
C SER A 353 14.36 13.11 26.30
N PHE A 354 14.51 11.81 26.06
CA PHE A 354 13.44 10.83 26.19
C PHE A 354 13.41 10.13 27.56
N ASN A 355 14.43 10.30 28.41
CA ASN A 355 14.49 9.61 29.70
C ASN A 355 13.30 9.94 30.60
N GLY A 356 12.70 8.90 31.18
CA GLY A 356 11.53 9.00 32.05
C GLY A 356 10.21 9.18 31.30
N LYS A 357 10.22 9.20 29.96
CA LYS A 357 8.99 9.14 29.14
C LYS A 357 8.52 7.71 28.98
N THR A 358 7.24 7.57 28.65
CA THR A 358 6.62 6.31 28.25
C THR A 358 6.19 6.43 26.79
N ALA A 359 6.52 5.43 25.99
CA ALA A 359 6.14 5.36 24.59
C ALA A 359 5.03 4.31 24.39
N THR A 360 4.08 4.60 23.50
CA THR A 360 3.01 3.67 23.14
C THR A 360 3.51 2.70 22.06
N VAL A 361 3.14 1.42 22.17
CA VAL A 361 3.51 0.37 21.21
C VAL A 361 2.25 -0.13 20.49
N LEU A 362 2.23 0.03 19.16
CA LEU A 362 1.20 -0.48 18.26
C LEU A 362 1.76 -1.66 17.45
N ARG A 363 0.96 -2.70 17.20
CA ARG A 363 1.46 -3.93 16.55
C ARG A 363 0.67 -4.31 15.29
N LEU A 364 1.40 -4.70 14.25
CA LEU A 364 0.87 -5.44 13.10
C LEU A 364 1.21 -6.92 13.29
N ILE A 365 0.19 -7.75 13.53
CA ILE A 365 0.37 -9.17 13.86
C ILE A 365 -0.56 -10.01 12.99
N ALA A 366 -0.03 -11.13 12.53
CA ALA A 366 -0.77 -12.27 12.00
C ALA A 366 -0.28 -13.56 12.69
N PRO A 367 -0.99 -14.69 12.60
CA PRO A 367 -0.50 -15.97 13.10
C PRO A 367 0.89 -16.35 12.53
N GLY A 368 1.13 -16.08 11.25
CA GLY A 368 2.41 -16.25 10.55
C GLY A 368 2.44 -15.50 9.20
N ALA A 369 3.57 -15.56 8.50
CA ALA A 369 3.79 -14.89 7.21
C ALA A 369 2.91 -15.44 6.07
N ASP A 370 2.47 -16.70 6.20
CA ASP A 370 1.57 -17.42 5.29
C ASP A 370 0.08 -17.24 5.64
N SER A 371 -0.25 -16.37 6.59
CA SER A 371 -1.63 -16.19 7.05
C SER A 371 -2.47 -15.36 6.10
N ILE A 372 -3.64 -15.88 5.75
CA ILE A 372 -4.69 -15.17 4.98
C ILE A 372 -5.83 -14.64 5.87
N THR A 373 -5.85 -15.00 7.16
CA THR A 373 -6.82 -14.57 8.17
C THR A 373 -6.11 -14.31 9.51
N GLY A 374 -6.83 -13.78 10.50
CA GLY A 374 -6.28 -13.51 11.84
C GLY A 374 -5.30 -12.33 11.91
N ILE A 375 -5.21 -11.55 10.84
CA ILE A 375 -4.34 -10.37 10.75
C ILE A 375 -5.01 -9.22 11.51
N THR A 376 -4.24 -8.51 12.32
CA THR A 376 -4.72 -7.38 13.12
C THR A 376 -3.73 -6.21 13.09
N TRP A 377 -4.29 -5.01 13.14
CA TRP A 377 -3.57 -3.77 13.43
C TRP A 377 -4.00 -3.26 14.81
N ASP A 378 -3.09 -3.30 15.78
CA ASP A 378 -3.32 -2.97 17.19
C ASP A 378 -4.61 -3.62 17.76
N GLY A 379 -4.75 -4.92 17.49
CA GLY A 379 -5.90 -5.73 17.91
C GLY A 379 -7.19 -5.48 17.12
N TYR A 380 -7.20 -4.64 16.10
CA TYR A 380 -8.35 -4.47 15.20
C TYR A 380 -8.23 -5.35 13.96
N THR A 381 -9.32 -6.05 13.64
CA THR A 381 -9.56 -6.67 12.34
C THR A 381 -10.54 -5.82 11.54
N PHE A 382 -10.45 -5.92 10.21
CA PHE A 382 -11.32 -5.25 9.24
C PHE A 382 -11.92 -6.27 8.28
N ASN A 383 -12.03 -7.54 8.68
CA ASN A 383 -12.50 -8.58 7.77
C ASN A 383 -13.98 -8.39 7.39
N TYR A 384 -14.32 -8.78 6.17
CA TYR A 384 -15.67 -8.69 5.62
C TYR A 384 -16.69 -9.50 6.44
N ASP A 385 -16.34 -10.72 6.81
CA ASP A 385 -17.16 -11.67 7.54
C ASP A 385 -17.35 -11.31 9.03
N VAL A 386 -16.54 -10.39 9.56
CA VAL A 386 -16.64 -9.93 10.96
C VAL A 386 -17.58 -8.74 11.08
N ASP A 387 -17.33 -7.67 10.33
CA ASP A 387 -18.16 -6.45 10.37
C ASP A 387 -18.07 -5.64 9.06
N ASN A 388 -18.10 -6.32 7.91
CA ASN A 388 -18.16 -5.68 6.60
C ASN A 388 -17.10 -4.56 6.40
N GLY A 389 -15.85 -4.82 6.79
CA GLY A 389 -14.75 -3.85 6.64
C GLY A 389 -14.63 -2.81 7.76
N LYS A 390 -15.57 -2.78 8.71
CA LYS A 390 -15.47 -1.91 9.88
C LYS A 390 -14.45 -2.46 10.88
N ALA A 391 -13.95 -1.56 11.73
CA ALA A 391 -13.00 -1.93 12.77
C ALA A 391 -13.70 -2.76 13.84
N ALA A 392 -13.31 -4.02 13.96
CA ALA A 392 -13.77 -4.92 15.03
C ALA A 392 -12.59 -5.30 15.93
N ARG A 393 -12.78 -5.22 17.25
CA ARG A 393 -11.75 -5.56 18.22
C ARG A 393 -11.66 -7.07 18.38
N VAL A 394 -10.45 -7.61 18.27
CA VAL A 394 -10.16 -9.02 18.55
C VAL A 394 -9.79 -9.16 20.02
N SER A 395 -10.66 -9.78 20.82
CA SER A 395 -10.51 -9.88 22.28
C SER A 395 -9.32 -10.70 22.74
N THR A 396 -8.78 -11.57 21.89
CA THR A 396 -7.63 -12.43 22.18
C THR A 396 -6.28 -11.74 21.92
N VAL A 397 -6.27 -10.53 21.38
CA VAL A 397 -5.05 -9.77 21.09
C VAL A 397 -4.83 -8.70 22.17
N THR A 398 -3.68 -8.75 22.82
CA THR A 398 -3.24 -7.73 23.79
C THR A 398 -2.91 -6.42 23.07
N VAL A 399 -3.23 -5.30 23.74
CA VAL A 399 -3.22 -3.93 23.20
C VAL A 399 -2.94 -2.93 24.33
N GLY A 400 -2.66 -1.67 23.98
CA GLY A 400 -2.33 -0.64 24.97
C GLY A 400 -0.99 -0.90 25.64
N GLU A 401 -0.08 -1.55 24.91
CA GLU A 401 1.28 -1.78 25.38
C GLU A 401 2.04 -0.46 25.45
N GLU A 402 2.78 -0.30 26.53
CA GLU A 402 3.62 0.86 26.79
C GLU A 402 5.04 0.39 27.13
N VAL A 403 6.04 1.14 26.68
CA VAL A 403 7.45 0.90 27.00
C VAL A 403 8.05 2.16 27.63
N ALA A 404 8.61 2.02 28.82
CA ALA A 404 9.31 3.09 29.49
C ALA A 404 10.69 3.32 28.88
N VAL A 405 11.12 4.57 28.79
CA VAL A 405 12.47 4.95 28.40
C VAL A 405 13.31 5.14 29.66
N SER A 406 14.25 4.23 29.88
CA SER A 406 15.20 4.25 31.00
C SER A 406 16.63 4.23 30.48
N ASP A 407 17.49 5.11 31.00
CA ASP A 407 18.91 5.21 30.62
C ASP A 407 19.14 5.33 29.10
N GLY A 408 18.28 6.11 28.45
CA GLY A 408 18.29 6.34 27.01
C GLY A 408 17.84 5.13 26.21
N LYS A 409 17.10 4.18 26.81
CA LYS A 409 16.71 2.94 26.15
C LYS A 409 15.24 2.62 26.34
N ALA A 410 14.58 2.24 25.24
CA ALA A 410 13.31 1.54 25.25
C ALA A 410 13.54 0.12 24.72
N THR A 411 13.16 -0.90 25.50
CA THR A 411 13.36 -2.31 25.13
C THR A 411 12.02 -3.01 25.01
N LEU A 412 11.80 -3.70 23.89
CA LEU A 412 10.56 -4.41 23.60
C LEU A 412 10.84 -5.77 22.94
N SER A 413 9.88 -6.68 23.07
CA SER A 413 9.92 -7.99 22.44
C SER A 413 9.09 -8.01 21.17
N ILE A 414 9.66 -8.50 20.07
CA ILE A 414 9.01 -8.54 18.76
C ILE A 414 9.10 -9.96 18.21
N ALA A 415 7.95 -10.53 17.85
CA ALA A 415 7.87 -11.87 17.30
C ALA A 415 8.32 -11.90 15.83
N ASP A 416 8.81 -13.03 15.36
CA ASP A 416 9.10 -13.28 13.94
C ASP A 416 7.89 -12.96 13.06
N SER A 417 8.07 -12.42 11.85
CA SER A 417 6.97 -12.08 10.94
C SER A 417 5.91 -11.15 11.57
N SER A 418 6.37 -10.13 12.29
CA SER A 418 5.51 -9.08 12.84
C SER A 418 6.19 -7.71 12.75
N ALA A 419 5.40 -6.66 12.90
CA ALA A 419 5.93 -5.30 12.96
C ALA A 419 5.34 -4.54 14.15
N VAL A 420 6.10 -3.57 14.65
CA VAL A 420 5.68 -2.68 15.73
C VAL A 420 5.99 -1.23 15.38
N VAL A 421 5.21 -0.33 15.96
CA VAL A 421 5.43 1.11 15.93
C VAL A 421 5.50 1.59 17.36
N VAL A 422 6.56 2.31 17.68
CA VAL A 422 6.78 2.95 18.97
C VAL A 422 6.58 4.44 18.80
N GLU A 423 5.60 5.02 19.51
CA GLU A 423 5.22 6.44 19.44
C GLU A 423 5.61 7.16 20.74
N PHE A 424 6.32 8.29 20.64
CA PHE A 424 6.95 8.99 21.77
C PHE A 424 6.31 10.31 22.17
#